data_AF-A0A3D3PJR1-F1
#
_entry.id   AF-A0A3D3PJR1-F1
#
_cell.length_a   1.000
_cell.length_b   1.000
_cell.length_c   1.000
_cell.angle_alpha   90.00
_cell.angle_beta   90.00
_cell.angle_gamma   90.00
#
_symmetry.space_group_name_H-M   'P 1'
#
loop_
_entity.id
_entity.type
_entity.pdbx_description
1 polymer ?
#
loop_
_entity_poly.entity_id
_entity_poly.type
_entity_poly.pdbx_seq_one_letter_code
_entity_poly.pdbx_strand_id
1 'polypeptide(L)'
;MQADITLLFRERGAPDHVDVTPPDQGRIETRRIWCSAVLNDYLDFPHVGQVFMIDREVFHKKSGANTIETVVGVTSRPPEQANPQRVLATNRGHWAVESFHYMLDWNFNEDRSRIRTGHGPENITRLRRFAIGVLKGYGRANVSIAEKMRSLNRNIRSVFDYLRMTKNSTRFSASASS
;
A
#
# COMPACT_ATOMS: atom_id res chain seq x y z
N MET A 1 -0.54 -15.67 19.77
CA MET A 1 0.01 -14.38 19.30
C MET A 1 -1.06 -13.31 19.10
N GLN A 2 -1.94 -13.39 18.08
CA GLN A 2 -2.96 -12.34 17.86
C GLN A 2 -3.93 -12.18 19.05
N ALA A 3 -4.38 -13.29 19.64
CA ALA A 3 -5.25 -13.27 20.81
C ALA A 3 -4.59 -12.59 22.03
N ASP A 4 -3.30 -12.80 22.24
CA ASP A 4 -2.54 -12.25 23.36
C ASP A 4 -2.35 -10.73 23.23
N ILE A 5 -2.05 -10.26 22.02
CA ILE A 5 -1.95 -8.82 21.73
C ILE A 5 -3.32 -8.16 21.88
N THR A 6 -4.39 -8.78 21.36
CA THR A 6 -5.76 -8.29 21.55
C THR A 6 -6.15 -8.24 23.03
N LEU A 7 -5.74 -9.24 23.83
CA LEU A 7 -5.99 -9.27 25.27
C LEU A 7 -5.26 -8.13 25.99
N LEU A 8 -3.98 -7.89 25.66
CA LEU A 8 -3.20 -6.78 26.20
C LEU A 8 -3.90 -5.43 25.98
N PHE A 9 -4.45 -5.22 24.79
CA PHE A 9 -5.12 -3.97 24.43
C PHE A 9 -6.64 -3.96 24.70
N ARG A 10 -7.15 -4.95 25.45
CA ARG A 10 -8.58 -5.03 25.78
C ARG A 10 -9.01 -3.92 26.74
N GLU A 11 -8.18 -3.61 27.72
CA GLU A 11 -8.36 -2.52 28.70
C GLU A 11 -7.43 -1.33 28.39
N ARG A 12 -7.23 -1.05 27.10
CA ARG A 12 -6.36 0.04 26.65
C ARG A 12 -6.87 1.39 27.13
N GLY A 13 -5.95 2.21 27.65
CA GLY A 13 -6.20 3.61 28.02
C GLY A 13 -6.23 4.54 26.80
N ALA A 14 -5.87 5.82 27.02
CA ALA A 14 -5.75 6.78 25.93
C ALA A 14 -4.76 6.29 24.85
N PRO A 15 -5.00 6.58 23.56
CA PRO A 15 -4.08 6.21 22.49
C PRO A 15 -2.75 6.93 22.63
N ASP A 16 -1.66 6.23 22.32
CA ASP A 16 -0.32 6.81 22.35
C ASP A 16 -0.11 7.84 21.23
N HIS A 17 -0.84 7.67 20.13
CA HIS A 17 -0.88 8.65 19.05
C HIS A 17 -2.18 8.58 18.23
N VAL A 18 -2.59 9.72 17.68
CA VAL A 18 -3.78 9.86 16.83
C VAL A 18 -3.45 10.65 15.58
N ASP A 19 -3.80 10.11 14.41
CA ASP A 19 -3.71 10.77 13.12
C ASP A 19 -5.12 10.97 12.55
N VAL A 20 -5.48 12.20 12.18
CA VAL A 20 -6.78 12.55 11.61
C VAL A 20 -6.56 13.14 10.23
N THR A 21 -7.16 12.50 9.22
CA THR A 21 -7.11 13.00 7.85
C THR A 21 -8.00 14.23 7.72
N PRO A 22 -7.57 15.29 7.03
CA PRO A 22 -8.36 16.51 6.96
C PRO A 22 -9.69 16.31 6.21
N PRO A 23 -10.71 17.14 6.48
CA PRO A 23 -12.11 16.83 6.14
C PRO A 23 -12.44 16.94 4.65
N ASP A 24 -11.52 17.41 3.83
CA ASP A 24 -11.66 17.81 2.44
C ASP A 24 -11.96 16.66 1.47
N GLN A 25 -11.78 15.39 1.87
CA GLN A 25 -11.89 14.23 0.97
C GLN A 25 -13.22 13.46 1.02
N GLY A 26 -14.33 14.08 1.42
CA GLY A 26 -15.67 13.43 1.46
C GLY A 26 -15.84 12.32 2.51
N ARG A 27 -14.75 11.98 3.21
CA ARG A 27 -14.63 11.01 4.28
C ARG A 27 -13.61 11.53 5.30
N ILE A 28 -13.89 11.33 6.58
CA ILE A 28 -12.95 11.64 7.67
C ILE A 28 -12.41 10.30 8.16
N GLU A 29 -11.10 10.20 8.25
CA GLU A 29 -10.44 8.99 8.69
C GLU A 29 -9.55 9.30 9.89
N THR A 30 -9.87 8.67 11.02
CA THR A 30 -9.15 8.79 12.28
C THR A 30 -8.45 7.46 12.56
N ARG A 31 -7.14 7.51 12.75
CA ARG A 31 -6.34 6.36 13.17
C ARG A 31 -5.79 6.59 14.56
N ARG A 32 -5.95 5.60 15.43
CA ARG A 32 -5.45 5.61 16.80
C ARG A 32 -4.52 4.43 16.97
N ILE A 33 -3.38 4.63 17.59
CA ILE A 33 -2.39 3.55 17.82
C ILE A 33 -2.05 3.44 19.30
N TRP A 34 -1.87 2.20 19.74
CA TRP A 34 -1.30 1.82 21.02
C TRP A 34 -0.11 0.90 20.78
N CYS A 35 0.99 1.15 21.46
CA CYS A 35 2.22 0.35 21.39
C CYS A 35 2.56 -0.19 22.77
N SER A 36 3.18 -1.37 22.81
CA SER A 36 3.68 -1.94 24.06
C SER A 36 4.85 -2.88 23.80
N ALA A 37 5.85 -2.84 24.68
CA ALA A 37 6.95 -3.81 24.70
C ALA A 37 6.73 -4.95 25.71
N VAL A 38 5.60 -4.95 26.43
CA VAL A 38 5.33 -5.88 27.56
C VAL A 38 5.31 -7.34 27.12
N LEU A 39 4.89 -7.63 25.88
CA LEU A 39 4.83 -8.99 25.36
C LEU A 39 6.13 -9.46 24.71
N ASN A 40 7.20 -8.66 24.69
CA ASN A 40 8.43 -9.02 23.98
C ASN A 40 9.06 -10.32 24.53
N ASP A 41 9.08 -10.49 25.85
CA ASP A 41 9.65 -11.68 26.51
C ASP A 41 8.70 -12.89 26.53
N TYR A 42 7.43 -12.68 26.15
CA TYR A 42 6.39 -13.72 26.16
C TYR A 42 6.10 -14.27 24.76
N LEU A 43 6.41 -13.53 23.70
CA LEU A 43 6.16 -13.96 22.34
C LEU A 43 7.32 -14.79 21.80
N ASP A 44 7.03 -16.02 21.38
CA ASP A 44 7.94 -16.92 20.64
C ASP A 44 8.21 -16.43 19.20
N PHE A 45 8.37 -15.13 19.00
CA PHE A 45 8.71 -14.53 17.73
C PHE A 45 10.11 -13.89 17.83
N PRO A 46 11.06 -14.25 16.97
CA PRO A 46 12.42 -13.75 17.10
C PRO A 46 12.48 -12.24 16.85
N HIS A 47 13.25 -11.55 17.69
CA HIS A 47 13.55 -10.12 17.60
C HIS A 47 12.34 -9.17 17.74
N VAL A 48 11.28 -9.52 18.49
CA VAL A 48 10.20 -8.56 18.76
C VAL A 48 10.74 -7.36 19.51
N GLY A 49 10.55 -6.17 18.94
CA GLY A 49 10.90 -4.90 19.55
C GLY A 49 9.71 -4.24 20.25
N GLN A 50 8.50 -4.39 19.70
CA GLN A 50 7.23 -4.01 20.34
C GLN A 50 6.04 -4.62 19.58
N VAL A 51 4.91 -4.72 20.27
CA VAL A 51 3.59 -5.01 19.70
C VAL A 51 2.79 -3.72 19.57
N PHE A 52 1.81 -3.70 18.67
CA PHE A 52 0.92 -2.55 18.50
C PHE A 52 -0.49 -2.95 18.12
N MET A 53 -1.44 -2.06 18.41
CA MET A 53 -2.82 -2.11 17.94
C MET A 53 -3.18 -0.78 17.29
N ILE A 54 -3.89 -0.85 16.16
CA ILE A 54 -4.40 0.30 15.43
C ILE A 54 -5.91 0.19 15.33
N ASP A 55 -6.62 1.19 15.82
CA ASP A 55 -8.03 1.40 15.50
C ASP A 55 -8.14 2.39 14.35
N ARG A 56 -8.85 2.00 13.31
CA ARG A 56 -9.16 2.81 12.14
C ARG A 56 -10.65 3.09 12.12
N GLU A 57 -11.00 4.35 12.30
CA GLU A 57 -12.37 4.83 12.23
C GLU A 57 -12.56 5.67 10.97
N VAL A 58 -13.60 5.34 10.21
CA VAL A 58 -13.90 5.95 8.93
C VAL A 58 -15.33 6.46 8.93
N PHE A 59 -15.46 7.79 8.92
CA PHE A 59 -16.75 8.47 8.86
C PHE A 59 -17.04 9.00 7.46
N HIS A 60 -18.10 8.50 6.84
CA HIS A 60 -18.56 8.92 5.52
C HIS A 60 -19.54 10.08 5.62
N LYS A 61 -19.13 11.28 5.20
CA LYS A 61 -19.93 12.50 5.35
C LYS A 61 -21.28 12.47 4.64
N LYS A 62 -21.35 11.80 3.48
CA LYS A 62 -22.55 11.74 2.65
C LYS A 62 -23.60 10.76 3.16
N SER A 63 -23.18 9.60 3.67
CA SER A 63 -24.09 8.55 4.14
C SER A 63 -24.28 8.56 5.65
N GLY A 64 -23.44 9.29 6.40
CA GLY A 64 -23.39 9.22 7.86
C GLY A 64 -22.85 7.89 8.40
N ALA A 65 -22.42 6.97 7.52
CA ALA A 65 -21.92 5.67 7.93
C ALA A 65 -20.58 5.81 8.66
N ASN A 66 -20.44 5.09 9.77
CA ASN A 66 -19.19 4.93 10.48
C ASN A 66 -18.73 3.47 10.38
N THR A 67 -17.44 3.26 10.18
CA THR A 67 -16.82 1.93 10.17
C THR A 67 -15.57 1.95 11.03
N ILE A 68 -15.46 0.98 11.92
CA ILE A 68 -14.31 0.80 12.80
C ILE A 68 -13.66 -0.54 12.47
N GLU A 69 -12.36 -0.52 12.26
CA GLU A 69 -11.52 -1.68 12.01
C GLU A 69 -10.36 -1.68 13.00
N THR A 70 -10.15 -2.80 13.70
CA THR A 70 -9.04 -2.97 14.65
C THR A 70 -8.03 -3.93 14.05
N VAL A 71 -6.77 -3.50 14.01
CA VAL A 71 -5.63 -4.28 13.51
C VAL A 71 -4.60 -4.41 14.61
N VAL A 72 -4.07 -5.62 14.83
CA VAL A 72 -2.92 -5.83 15.73
C VAL A 72 -1.70 -6.26 14.93
N GLY A 73 -0.51 -5.94 15.42
CA GLY A 73 0.73 -6.30 14.76
C GLY A 73 1.93 -6.28 15.69
N VAL A 74 3.07 -6.66 15.13
CA VAL A 74 4.36 -6.65 15.81
C VAL A 74 5.42 -6.03 14.92
N THR A 75 6.46 -5.47 15.53
CA THR A 75 7.62 -4.95 14.82
C THR A 75 8.89 -5.30 15.58
N SER A 76 9.97 -5.52 14.84
CA SER A 76 11.29 -5.76 15.43
C SER A 76 12.00 -4.48 15.90
N ARG A 77 11.40 -3.32 15.62
CA ARG A 77 11.94 -2.03 16.05
C ARG A 77 11.48 -1.72 17.47
N PRO A 78 12.39 -1.45 18.42
CA PRO A 78 11.99 -1.07 19.77
C PRO A 78 11.43 0.37 19.80
N PRO A 79 10.72 0.77 20.86
CA PRO A 79 10.03 2.06 20.95
C PRO A 79 10.93 3.28 20.69
N GLU A 80 12.23 3.20 21.01
CA GLU A 80 13.18 4.29 20.80
C GLU A 80 13.49 4.51 19.31
N GLN A 81 13.42 3.45 18.50
CA GLN A 81 13.65 3.52 17.05
C GLN A 81 12.36 3.77 16.26
N ALA A 82 11.24 3.26 16.77
CA ALA A 82 9.93 3.37 16.14
C ALA A 82 8.89 3.75 17.19
N ASN A 83 8.75 5.05 17.43
CA ASN A 83 7.69 5.57 18.27
C ASN A 83 6.31 5.34 17.62
N PRO A 84 5.20 5.48 18.38
CA PRO A 84 3.85 5.18 17.88
C PRO A 84 3.47 5.94 16.60
N GLN A 85 3.84 7.23 16.49
CA GLN A 85 3.63 8.01 15.28
C GLN A 85 4.35 7.40 14.06
N ARG A 86 5.61 6.98 14.23
CA ARG A 86 6.42 6.39 13.15
C ARG A 86 5.91 5.00 12.76
N VAL A 87 5.47 4.19 13.72
CA VAL A 87 4.82 2.90 13.46
C VAL A 87 3.55 3.11 12.64
N LEU A 88 2.70 4.07 13.04
CA LEU A 88 1.47 4.38 12.32
C LEU A 88 1.73 4.90 10.90
N ALA A 89 2.70 5.80 10.74
CA ALA A 89 3.10 6.32 9.43
C ALA A 89 3.67 5.21 8.52
N THR A 90 4.48 4.31 9.08
CA THR A 90 5.03 3.16 8.34
C THR A 90 3.93 2.19 7.94
N ASN A 91 3.00 1.86 8.85
CA ASN A 91 1.85 1.02 8.55
C ASN A 91 0.99 1.64 7.43
N ARG A 92 0.75 2.96 7.49
CA ARG A 92 0.04 3.69 6.44
C ARG A 92 0.77 3.64 5.10
N GLY A 93 2.10 3.79 5.11
CA GLY A 93 2.94 3.70 3.91
C GLY A 93 3.04 2.29 3.34
N HIS A 94 2.95 1.26 4.18
CA HIS A 94 3.02 -0.14 3.78
C HIS A 94 1.85 -0.56 2.87
N TRP A 95 0.69 0.07 2.99
CA TRP A 95 -0.43 -0.13 2.06
C TRP A 95 -0.07 0.14 0.60
N ALA A 96 0.96 0.95 0.30
CA ALA A 96 1.43 1.14 -1.07
C ALA A 96 2.06 -0.15 -1.65
N VAL A 97 2.72 -0.94 -0.81
CA VAL A 97 3.28 -2.26 -1.17
C VAL A 97 2.15 -3.25 -1.39
N GLU A 98 1.17 -3.30 -0.48
CA GLU A 98 0.02 -4.19 -0.61
C GLU A 98 -0.84 -3.85 -1.83
N SER A 99 -1.07 -2.55 -2.08
CA SER A 99 -1.76 -2.08 -3.28
C SER A 99 -1.03 -2.49 -4.56
N PHE A 100 0.30 -2.61 -4.50
CA PHE A 100 1.11 -3.07 -5.62
C PHE A 100 0.97 -4.58 -5.84
N HIS A 101 0.88 -5.39 -4.78
CA HIS A 101 0.49 -6.80 -4.88
C HIS A 101 -0.90 -6.95 -5.49
N TYR A 102 -1.89 -6.21 -4.99
CA TYR A 102 -3.23 -6.19 -5.59
C TYR A 102 -3.21 -5.81 -7.08
N MET A 103 -2.39 -4.83 -7.48
CA MET A 103 -2.24 -4.47 -8.90
C MET A 103 -1.59 -5.59 -9.73
N LEU A 104 -0.65 -6.34 -9.16
CA LEU A 104 -0.04 -7.49 -9.82
C LEU A 104 -1.06 -8.61 -10.00
N ASP A 105 -1.83 -8.94 -8.96
CA ASP A 105 -2.85 -9.99 -9.01
C ASP A 105 -3.98 -9.61 -9.95
N TRP A 106 -4.49 -8.38 -9.87
CA TRP A 106 -5.62 -7.92 -10.67
C TRP A 106 -5.27 -7.80 -12.16
N ASN A 107 -4.08 -7.29 -12.49
CA ASN A 107 -3.72 -7.03 -13.89
C ASN A 107 -2.96 -8.18 -14.56
N PHE A 108 -2.20 -8.96 -13.79
CA PHE A 108 -1.35 -10.03 -14.33
C PHE A 108 -1.76 -11.42 -13.86
N ASN A 109 -2.79 -11.52 -13.00
CA ASN A 109 -3.29 -12.80 -12.47
C ASN A 109 -2.13 -13.61 -11.86
N GLU A 110 -1.24 -12.92 -11.13
CA GLU A 110 0.04 -13.44 -10.63
C GLU A 110 -0.18 -14.69 -9.77
N ASP A 111 -1.17 -14.67 -8.87
CA ASP A 111 -1.60 -15.84 -8.08
C ASP A 111 -1.93 -17.09 -8.90
N ARG A 112 -2.44 -16.93 -10.13
CA ARG A 112 -2.79 -18.06 -11.01
C ARG A 112 -1.66 -18.44 -11.97
N SER A 113 -0.49 -17.80 -11.87
CA SER A 113 0.65 -18.06 -12.75
C SER A 113 1.25 -19.44 -12.45
N ARG A 114 1.34 -20.30 -13.47
CA ARG A 114 1.89 -21.67 -13.35
C ARG A 114 3.41 -21.72 -13.56
N ILE A 115 4.07 -20.57 -13.72
CA ILE A 115 5.51 -20.46 -13.94
C ILE A 115 6.20 -20.71 -12.59
N ARG A 116 6.91 -21.84 -12.46
CA ARG A 116 7.54 -22.28 -11.18
C ARG A 116 8.94 -22.87 -11.33
N THR A 117 9.52 -22.83 -12.52
CA THR A 117 10.79 -23.52 -12.83
C THR A 117 11.94 -22.53 -13.03
N GLY A 118 13.13 -22.86 -12.52
CA GLY A 118 14.34 -22.06 -12.65
C GLY A 118 14.16 -20.61 -12.21
N HIS A 119 14.73 -19.67 -12.97
CA HIS A 119 14.56 -18.22 -12.75
C HIS A 119 13.24 -17.65 -13.29
N GLY A 120 12.32 -18.49 -13.77
CA GLY A 120 11.04 -18.08 -14.36
C GLY A 120 10.20 -17.19 -13.43
N PRO A 121 9.96 -17.58 -12.17
CA PRO A 121 9.19 -16.77 -11.21
C PRO A 121 9.80 -15.39 -10.98
N GLU A 122 11.10 -15.33 -10.73
CA GLU A 122 11.81 -14.08 -10.45
C GLU A 122 11.81 -13.13 -11.66
N ASN A 123 12.07 -13.68 -12.86
CA ASN A 123 12.08 -12.91 -14.10
C ASN A 123 10.70 -12.35 -14.44
N ILE A 124 9.63 -13.15 -14.31
CA ILE A 124 8.29 -12.68 -14.63
C ILE A 124 7.81 -11.63 -13.64
N THR A 125 8.10 -11.78 -12.34
CA THR A 125 7.80 -10.75 -11.34
C THR A 125 8.53 -9.46 -11.67
N ARG A 126 9.83 -9.48 -11.99
CA ARG A 126 10.59 -8.28 -12.41
C ARG A 126 9.95 -7.57 -13.61
N LEU A 127 9.55 -8.32 -14.64
CA LEU A 127 8.91 -7.75 -15.84
C LEU A 127 7.55 -7.12 -15.52
N ARG A 128 6.71 -7.77 -14.71
CA ARG A 128 5.41 -7.22 -14.27
C ARG A 128 5.60 -5.93 -13.49
N ARG A 129 6.56 -5.93 -12.55
CA ARG A 129 6.88 -4.75 -11.75
C ARG A 129 7.37 -3.58 -12.62
N PHE A 130 8.22 -3.86 -13.60
CA PHE A 130 8.68 -2.89 -14.59
C PHE A 130 7.50 -2.29 -15.38
N ALA A 131 6.59 -3.14 -15.88
CA ALA A 131 5.42 -2.69 -16.63
C ALA A 131 4.51 -1.76 -15.80
N ILE A 132 4.26 -2.08 -14.52
CA ILE A 132 3.51 -1.20 -13.62
C ILE A 132 4.25 0.12 -13.39
N GLY A 133 5.57 0.07 -13.19
CA GLY A 133 6.40 1.26 -13.02
C GLY A 133 6.30 2.21 -14.21
N VAL A 134 6.37 1.68 -15.43
CA VAL A 134 6.16 2.44 -16.68
C VAL A 134 4.76 3.05 -16.74
N LEU A 135 3.72 2.27 -16.45
CA LEU A 135 2.33 2.75 -16.49
C LEU A 135 2.08 3.86 -15.47
N LYS A 136 2.73 3.81 -14.31
CA LYS A 136 2.69 4.90 -13.31
C LYS A 136 3.49 6.12 -13.77
N GLY A 137 4.67 5.92 -14.33
CA GLY A 137 5.58 7.00 -14.74
C GLY A 137 5.06 7.84 -15.90
N TYR A 138 4.40 7.22 -16.88
CA TYR A 138 3.80 7.91 -18.04
C TYR A 138 2.28 8.12 -17.91
N GLY A 139 1.68 7.70 -16.81
CA GLY A 139 0.25 7.77 -16.54
C GLY A 139 -0.24 9.19 -16.30
N ARG A 140 -1.50 9.47 -16.64
CA ARG A 140 -2.20 10.69 -16.21
C ARG A 140 -3.03 10.35 -14.97
N ALA A 141 -3.15 11.30 -14.04
CA ALA A 141 -3.83 11.09 -12.75
C ALA A 141 -5.28 10.55 -12.85
N ASN A 142 -5.95 10.76 -13.99
CA ASN A 142 -7.35 10.39 -14.20
C ASN A 142 -7.57 9.03 -14.89
N VAL A 143 -6.52 8.26 -15.18
CA VAL A 143 -6.65 6.96 -15.85
C VAL A 143 -6.09 5.85 -14.97
N SER A 144 -6.90 4.83 -14.69
CA SER A 144 -6.46 3.69 -13.88
C SER A 144 -5.44 2.83 -14.65
N ILE A 145 -4.54 2.15 -13.92
CA ILE A 145 -3.55 1.26 -14.51
C ILE A 145 -4.21 0.12 -15.31
N ALA A 146 -5.31 -0.43 -14.78
CA ALA A 146 -6.05 -1.50 -15.44
C ALA A 146 -6.65 -1.05 -16.78
N GLU A 147 -7.23 0.14 -16.82
CA GLU A 147 -7.77 0.73 -18.04
C GLU A 147 -6.65 1.01 -19.06
N LYS A 148 -5.53 1.58 -18.60
CA LYS A 148 -4.40 1.85 -19.48
C LYS A 148 -3.81 0.56 -20.04
N MET A 149 -3.63 -0.46 -19.20
CA MET A 149 -3.12 -1.76 -19.62
C MET A 149 -4.03 -2.43 -20.66
N ARG A 150 -5.36 -2.36 -20.49
CA ARG A 150 -6.32 -2.83 -21.51
C ARG A 150 -6.18 -2.07 -22.84
N SER A 151 -6.03 -0.74 -22.79
CA SER A 151 -5.85 0.08 -24.00
C SER A 151 -4.57 -0.26 -24.80
N LEU A 152 -3.53 -0.73 -24.11
CA LEU A 152 -2.24 -1.08 -24.70
C LEU A 152 -2.14 -2.54 -25.11
N ASN A 153 -3.04 -3.39 -24.60
CA ASN A 153 -2.97 -4.83 -24.81
C ASN A 153 -3.08 -5.19 -26.29
N ARG A 154 -2.13 -5.97 -26.79
CA ARG A 154 -1.99 -6.39 -28.20
C ARG A 154 -1.88 -5.25 -29.23
N ASN A 155 -1.67 -4.01 -28.79
CA ASN A 155 -1.46 -2.88 -29.70
C ASN A 155 -0.03 -2.34 -29.55
N ILE A 156 0.87 -2.94 -30.33
CA ILE A 156 2.31 -2.64 -30.31
C ILE A 156 2.57 -1.16 -30.59
N ARG A 157 1.88 -0.56 -31.56
CA ARG A 157 2.04 0.86 -31.89
C ARG A 157 1.67 1.76 -30.71
N SER A 158 0.53 1.50 -30.07
CA SER A 158 0.10 2.27 -28.90
C SER A 158 1.05 2.11 -27.70
N VAL A 159 1.70 0.95 -27.54
CA VAL A 159 2.76 0.76 -26.53
C VAL A 159 3.97 1.65 -26.83
N PHE A 160 4.47 1.64 -28.06
CA PHE A 160 5.60 2.48 -28.44
C PHE A 160 5.27 3.98 -28.37
N ASP A 161 4.05 4.38 -28.76
CA ASP A 161 3.59 5.76 -28.62
C ASP A 161 3.52 6.18 -27.15
N TYR A 162 3.03 5.28 -26.28
CA TYR A 162 2.93 5.54 -24.84
C TYR A 162 4.30 5.67 -24.18
N LEU A 163 5.27 4.87 -24.62
CA LEU A 163 6.68 4.94 -24.22
C LEU A 163 7.43 6.13 -24.85
N ARG A 164 6.77 6.94 -25.69
CA ARG A 164 7.38 8.04 -26.47
C ARG A 164 8.51 7.59 -27.40
N MET A 165 8.40 6.38 -27.93
CA MET A 165 9.41 5.75 -28.80
C MET A 165 9.08 5.90 -30.29
N THR A 166 8.05 6.67 -30.65
CA THR A 166 7.70 6.94 -32.05
C THR A 166 7.90 8.42 -32.38
N LYS A 167 8.20 8.72 -33.65
CA LYS A 167 8.38 10.11 -34.10
C LYS A 167 7.14 11.00 -33.87
N ASN A 168 5.95 10.42 -33.80
CA ASN A 168 4.71 11.16 -33.57
C ASN A 168 4.48 11.49 -32.09
N SER A 169 4.97 10.65 -31.17
CA SER A 169 4.83 10.84 -29.73
C SER A 169 5.86 11.81 -29.12
N THR A 170 6.96 12.09 -29.83
CA THR A 170 8.00 13.06 -29.41
C THR A 170 7.76 14.49 -29.91
N ARG A 171 6.88 14.70 -30.91
CA ARG A 171 6.62 16.03 -31.49
C ARG A 171 5.78 16.94 -30.58
N PHE A 172 4.91 16.38 -29.75
CA PHE A 172 4.01 17.15 -28.87
C PHE A 172 4.71 17.88 -27.71
N SER A 173 5.98 17.60 -27.41
CA SER A 173 6.74 18.35 -26.39
C SER A 173 7.52 19.53 -26.96
N ALA A 174 7.78 19.58 -28.26
CA ALA A 174 8.61 20.62 -28.88
C ALA A 174 7.83 21.92 -29.18
N SER A 175 6.50 21.90 -29.17
CA SER A 175 5.66 23.06 -29.47
C SER A 175 5.12 23.80 -28.23
N ALA A 176 5.54 23.42 -27.02
CA ALA A 176 5.10 24.02 -25.76
C ALA A 176 6.17 24.91 -25.08
N SER A 177 7.25 25.21 -25.79
CA SER A 177 8.30 26.15 -25.38
C SER A 177 8.50 27.20 -26.49
N SER A 178 7.59 28.17 -26.55
CA SER A 178 7.70 29.41 -27.32
C SER A 178 6.85 30.49 -26.65
#